data_AF-A0A973Q374-F1
#
_entry.id   AF-A0A973Q374-F1
#
_cell.length_a   1.000
_cell.length_b   1.000
_cell.length_c   1.000
_cell.angle_alpha   90.00
_cell.angle_beta   90.00
_cell.angle_gamma   90.00
#
_symmetry.space_group_name_H-M   'P 1'
#
loop_
_entity.id
_entity.type
_entity.pdbx_description
1 polymer ?
#
loop_
_entity_poly.entity_id
_entity_poly.type
_entity_poly.pdbx_seq_one_letter_code
_entity_poly.pdbx_strand_id
1 'polypeptide(L)' 'DRVLATGVVISGDLVIAIADVPLVRLSLHALLASVSERVPAPWNDGGPL' A
#
# COMPACT_ATOMS: atom_id res chain seq x y z
N ASP A 1 -8.60 -4.13 10.06
CA ASP A 1 -7.48 -4.92 9.52
C ASP A 1 -7.74 -6.39 9.77
N ARG A 2 -7.48 -7.26 8.79
CA ARG A 2 -7.53 -8.71 8.94
C ARG A 2 -6.26 -9.31 8.36
N VAL A 3 -5.53 -10.04 9.19
CA VAL A 3 -4.33 -10.77 8.80
C VAL A 3 -4.77 -12.10 8.19
N LEU A 4 -4.48 -12.27 6.90
CA LEU A 4 -4.74 -13.49 6.16
C LEU A 4 -3.39 -14.10 5.80
N ALA A 5 -2.84 -14.99 6.64
CA ALA A 5 -1.65 -15.84 6.44
C ALA A 5 -0.44 -15.24 5.68
N THR A 6 -0.57 -14.87 4.41
CA THR A 6 0.40 -14.29 3.49
C THR A 6 0.27 -12.77 3.27
N GLY A 7 -0.70 -12.10 3.92
CA GLY A 7 -0.99 -10.69 3.72
C GLY A 7 -1.95 -10.07 4.75
N VAL A 8 -2.18 -8.77 4.61
CA VAL A 8 -2.90 -7.90 5.54
C VAL A 8 -3.89 -7.05 4.75
N VAL A 9 -5.18 -7.10 5.07
CA VAL A 9 -6.19 -6.24 4.42
C VAL A 9 -6.35 -4.94 5.21
N ILE A 10 -5.82 -3.87 4.63
CA ILE A 10 -5.94 -2.51 5.18
C ILE A 10 -7.23 -1.87 4.65
N SER A 11 -8.00 -1.32 5.58
CA SER A 11 -9.15 -0.47 5.26
C SER A 11 -9.08 0.75 6.16
N GLY A 12 -9.16 1.95 5.59
CA GLY A 12 -9.04 3.19 6.32
C GLY A 12 -8.93 4.39 5.40
N ASP A 13 -8.52 5.53 5.96
CA ASP A 13 -8.30 6.75 5.19
C ASP A 13 -6.81 7.13 5.20
N LEU A 14 -6.29 7.53 4.04
CA LEU A 14 -4.95 8.06 3.85
C LEU A 14 -5.05 9.54 3.50
N VAL A 15 -4.27 10.37 4.20
CA VAL A 15 -4.14 11.79 3.87
C VAL A 15 -2.72 12.05 3.36
N ILE A 16 -2.63 12.63 2.18
CA ILE A 16 -1.37 13.10 1.61
C ILE A 16 -1.27 14.58 1.92
N ALA A 17 -0.24 14.95 2.69
CA ALA A 17 0.03 16.31 3.13
C ALA A 17 1.41 16.78 2.65
N ILE A 18 1.52 18.08 2.37
CA ILE A 18 2.78 18.75 2.04
C ILE A 18 2.91 19.95 2.97
N ALA A 19 4.07 20.09 3.62
CA ALA A 19 4.33 21.17 4.58
C ALA A 19 3.19 21.29 5.64
N ASP A 20 2.78 20.14 6.18
CA ASP A 20 1.69 20.01 7.17
C ASP A 20 0.29 20.44 6.67
N VAL A 21 0.15 20.77 5.38
CA VAL A 21 -1.14 21.08 4.74
C VAL A 21 -1.72 19.81 4.10
N PRO A 22 -2.92 19.34 4.49
CA PRO A 22 -3.55 18.18 3.87
C PRO A 22 -4.09 18.56 2.49
N LEU A 23 -3.68 17.82 1.44
CA LEU A 23 -4.07 18.10 0.06
C LEU A 23 -5.11 17.12 -0.47
N VAL A 24 -4.91 15.83 -0.18
CA VAL A 24 -5.76 14.77 -0.74
C VAL A 24 -6.10 13.78 0.35
N ARG A 25 -7.38 13.39 0.41
CA ARG A 25 -7.88 12.32 1.27
C ARG A 25 -8.37 11.17 0.41
N LEU A 26 -7.84 9.99 0.65
CA LEU A 26 -8.19 8.76 -0.06
C LEU A 26 -8.78 7.78 0.93
N SER A 27 -9.91 7.17 0.59
CA SER A 27 -10.42 6.02 1.33
C SER A 27 -9.83 4.75 0.73
N LEU A 28 -8.93 4.13 1.48
CA LEU A 28 -8.15 2.97 1.08
C LEU A 28 -8.87 1.68 1.44
N HIS A 29 -9.02 0.80 0.45
CA HIS A 29 -9.34 -0.62 0.64
C HIS A 29 -8.32 -1.43 -0.15
N ALA A 30 -7.29 -1.93 0.53
CA ALA A 30 -6.16 -2.59 -0.10
C ALA A 30 -5.77 -3.89 0.63
N LEU A 31 -5.30 -4.88 -0.13
CA LEU A 31 -4.64 -6.07 0.40
C LEU A 31 -3.13 -5.88 0.22
N LEU A 32 -2.40 -5.80 1.32
CA LEU A 32 -0.94 -5.86 1.33
C LEU A 32 -0.51 -7.32 1.38
N ALA A 33 0.26 -7.77 0.40
CA ALA A 33 0.92 -9.06 0.42
C ALA A 33 2.43 -8.84 0.33
N SER A 34 3.22 -9.72 0.94
CA SER A 34 4.68 -9.65 0.79
C SER A 34 5.08 -10.00 -0.63
N VAL A 35 5.97 -9.21 -1.22
CA VAL A 35 6.62 -9.58 -2.48
C VAL A 35 7.50 -10.81 -2.22
N SER A 36 7.39 -11.80 -3.08
CA SER A 36 8.15 -13.06 -3.05
C SER A 36 8.22 -13.66 -4.45
N GLU A 37 9.02 -14.70 -4.66
CA GLU A 37 9.03 -15.41 -5.96
C GLU A 37 7.64 -15.88 -6.41
N ARG A 38 6.75 -16.21 -5.44
CA ARG A 38 5.37 -16.64 -5.72
C ARG A 38 4.43 -15.47 -6.00
N VAL A 39 4.75 -14.27 -5.53
CA VAL A 39 3.99 -13.03 -5.74
C VAL A 39 4.98 -11.92 -6.10
N PRO A 40 5.42 -11.85 -7.37
CA PRO A 40 6.39 -10.86 -7.80
C PRO A 40 5.77 -9.46 -7.77
N ALA A 41 6.63 -8.45 -7.63
CA ALA A 41 6.19 -7.06 -7.72
C ALA A 41 5.61 -6.78 -9.12
N PRO A 42 4.52 -5.99 -9.23
CA PRO A 42 3.94 -5.65 -10.53
C PRO A 42 4.71 -4.56 -11.29
N TRP A 43 5.69 -3.90 -10.65
CA TRP A 43 6.60 -2.96 -11.30
C TRP A 43 7.88 -3.67 -11.72
N ASN A 44 8.52 -3.19 -12.79
CA ASN A 44 9.79 -3.73 -13.26
C ASN A 44 10.87 -3.49 -12.18
N ASP A 45 11.84 -4.41 -12.02
CA ASP A 45 12.85 -4.40 -10.93
C ASP A 45 13.77 -3.16 -10.86
N GLY A 46 13.53 -2.15 -11.69
CA GLY A 46 14.06 -0.79 -11.51
C GLY A 46 13.30 -0.06 -10.40
N GLY A 47 13.74 -0.28 -9.16
CA GLY A 47 13.28 0.47 -7.98
C GLY A 47 13.47 2.00 -8.12
N PRO A 48 12.87 2.79 -7.20
CA PRO A 48 12.69 4.23 -7.39
C PRO A 48 14.04 4.96 -7.53
N LEU A 49 14.06 5.90 -8.49
CA LEU A 49 15.17 6.78 -8.88
C LEU A 49 15.82 7.51 -7.70
#